data_AF-A0A7Y2EZL9-F1
#
_entry.id   AF-A0A7Y2EZL9-F1
#
_cell.length_a   1.000
_cell.length_b   1.000
_cell.length_c   1.000
_cell.angle_alpha   90.00
_cell.angle_beta   90.00
_cell.angle_gamma   90.00
#
_symmetry.space_group_name_H-M   'P 1'
#
loop_
_entity.id
_entity.type
_entity.pdbx_description
1 polymer ?
#
loop_
_entity_poly.entity_id
_entity_poly.type
_entity_poly.pdbx_seq_one_letter_code
_entity_poly.pdbx_strand_id
1 'polypeptide(L)'
;MRLTELLAPEERVAIERLVPGVDLDAVLLAPLPDAVVGAVPALGAITLGRRVLIRADILDGDRDVLLDLLAHEVVHVAQWRRLGPLGFLVRYLVDYGRLRLGGLGHTDAYLRIPAEEEARKLASRRVGLRPE
;
A
#
# COMPACT_ATOMS: atom_id res chain seq x y z
N MET A 1 2.30 -6.16 -14.95
CA MET A 1 1.35 -7.29 -14.85
C MET A 1 0.13 -6.83 -14.06
N ARG A 2 -1.02 -7.51 -14.15
CA ARG A 2 -2.13 -7.22 -13.24
C ARG A 2 -1.83 -7.81 -11.86
N LEU A 3 -2.32 -7.17 -10.79
CA LEU A 3 -2.18 -7.71 -9.43
C LEU A 3 -2.78 -9.12 -9.32
N THR A 4 -3.93 -9.33 -9.97
CA THR A 4 -4.63 -10.62 -9.97
C THR A 4 -3.88 -11.75 -10.67
N GLU A 5 -2.88 -11.44 -11.50
CA GLU A 5 -2.00 -12.45 -12.11
C GLU A 5 -0.98 -13.03 -11.11
N LEU A 6 -0.71 -12.32 -10.00
CA LEU A 6 0.23 -12.72 -8.94
C LEU A 6 -0.46 -13.46 -7.78
N LEU A 7 -1.75 -13.21 -7.58
CA LEU A 7 -2.52 -13.69 -6.43
C LEU A 7 -3.20 -15.02 -6.73
N ALA A 8 -3.14 -15.94 -5.77
CA ALA A 8 -4.02 -17.10 -5.74
C ALA A 8 -5.48 -16.67 -5.50
N PRO A 9 -6.48 -17.46 -5.93
CA PRO A 9 -7.90 -17.10 -5.77
C PRO A 9 -8.31 -16.76 -4.34
N GLU A 10 -7.79 -17.50 -3.36
CA GLU A 10 -8.04 -17.30 -1.93
C GLU A 10 -7.43 -15.98 -1.41
N GLU A 11 -6.24 -15.61 -1.88
CA GLU A 11 -5.57 -14.35 -1.52
C GLU A 11 -6.31 -13.15 -2.11
N ARG A 12 -6.78 -13.28 -3.36
CA ARG A 12 -7.64 -12.29 -4.01
C ARG A 12 -8.89 -12.03 -3.18
N VAL A 13 -9.62 -13.09 -2.81
CA VAL A 13 -10.83 -12.99 -1.98
C VAL A 13 -10.52 -12.37 -0.62
N ALA A 14 -9.39 -12.73 0.00
CA ALA A 14 -8.98 -12.15 1.27
C ALA A 14 -8.76 -10.63 1.14
N ILE A 15 -8.05 -10.17 0.11
CA ILE A 15 -7.78 -8.74 -0.13
C ILE A 15 -9.08 -7.99 -0.46
N GLU A 16 -9.98 -8.55 -1.28
CA GLU A 16 -11.28 -7.94 -1.61
C GLU A 16 -12.18 -7.78 -0.37
N ARG A 17 -12.12 -8.72 0.58
CA ARG A 17 -12.83 -8.62 1.86
C ARG A 17 -12.27 -7.52 2.75
N LEU A 18 -10.95 -7.29 2.69
CA LEU A 18 -10.29 -6.23 3.46
C LEU A 18 -10.59 -4.83 2.91
N VAL A 19 -10.72 -4.72 1.58
CA VAL A 19 -10.96 -3.46 0.89
C VAL A 19 -12.21 -3.57 0.00
N PRO A 20 -13.43 -3.53 0.58
CA PRO A 20 -14.65 -3.74 -0.17
C PRO A 20 -14.83 -2.74 -1.32
N GLY A 21 -15.22 -3.25 -2.50
CA GLY A 21 -15.48 -2.43 -3.69
C GLY A 21 -14.22 -2.05 -4.48
N VAL A 22 -13.05 -2.56 -4.11
CA VAL A 22 -11.85 -2.43 -4.95
C VAL A 22 -11.92 -3.36 -6.16
N ASP A 23 -11.51 -2.85 -7.31
CA ASP A 23 -11.34 -3.64 -8.53
C ASP A 23 -9.87 -4.03 -8.66
N LEU A 24 -9.52 -5.24 -8.20
CA LEU A 24 -8.14 -5.73 -8.24
C LEU A 24 -7.64 -5.99 -9.66
N ASP A 25 -8.54 -6.25 -10.62
CA ASP A 25 -8.18 -6.46 -12.02
C ASP A 25 -7.71 -5.17 -12.71
N ALA A 26 -8.07 -4.01 -12.15
CA ALA A 26 -7.58 -2.71 -12.58
C ALA A 26 -6.25 -2.30 -11.93
N VAL A 27 -5.75 -3.05 -10.94
CA VAL A 27 -4.49 -2.75 -10.24
C VAL A 27 -3.32 -3.32 -11.04
N LEU A 28 -2.34 -2.46 -11.32
CA LEU A 28 -1.18 -2.78 -12.14
C LEU A 28 0.08 -2.83 -11.27
N LEU A 29 0.80 -3.95 -11.32
CA LEU A 29 2.11 -4.11 -10.71
C LEU A 29 3.21 -3.80 -11.73
N ALA A 30 4.22 -3.07 -11.26
CA ALA A 30 5.47 -2.82 -11.97
C ALA A 30 6.65 -2.83 -10.98
N PRO A 31 7.88 -3.11 -11.45
CA PRO A 31 9.05 -3.05 -10.60
C PRO A 31 9.33 -1.62 -10.15
N LEU A 32 9.76 -1.48 -8.89
CA LEU A 32 10.29 -0.22 -8.37
C LEU A 32 11.68 0.02 -8.97
N PRO A 33 11.97 1.21 -9.54
CA PRO A 33 13.28 1.47 -10.16
C PRO A 33 14.44 1.41 -9.15
N ASP A 34 15.57 0.80 -9.53
CA ASP A 34 16.75 0.67 -8.67
C ASP A 34 17.28 2.00 -8.13
N ALA A 35 17.18 3.07 -8.93
CA ALA A 35 17.57 4.41 -8.49
C ALA A 35 16.72 4.90 -7.30
N VAL A 36 15.43 4.54 -7.26
CA VAL A 36 14.53 4.86 -6.14
C VAL A 36 14.89 4.00 -4.93
N VAL A 37 15.17 2.71 -5.14
CA VAL A 37 15.61 1.79 -4.06
C VAL A 37 16.91 2.29 -3.42
N GLY A 38 17.89 2.71 -4.22
CA GLY A 38 19.15 3.26 -3.74
C GLY A 38 18.98 4.57 -2.96
N ALA A 39 18.03 5.42 -3.37
CA ALA A 39 17.75 6.68 -2.69
C ALA A 39 16.95 6.49 -1.38
N VAL A 40 16.06 5.49 -1.33
CA VAL A 40 15.19 5.20 -0.18
C VAL A 40 15.21 3.70 0.13
N PRO A 41 16.25 3.17 0.79
CA PRO A 41 16.42 1.73 1.02
C PRO A 41 15.32 1.07 1.85
N ALA A 42 14.53 1.85 2.60
CA ALA A 42 13.42 1.36 3.41
C ALA A 42 12.09 1.25 2.63
N LEU A 43 12.00 1.78 1.42
CA LEU A 43 10.76 1.79 0.64
C LEU A 43 10.50 0.42 0.02
N GLY A 44 9.46 -0.29 0.46
CA GLY A 44 9.08 -1.61 -0.08
C GLY A 44 8.24 -1.53 -1.36
N ALA A 45 7.27 -0.64 -1.38
CA ALA A 45 6.42 -0.33 -2.52
C ALA A 45 5.90 1.10 -2.46
N ILE A 46 5.29 1.56 -3.56
CA ILE A 46 4.59 2.85 -3.63
C ILE A 46 3.39 2.75 -4.57
N THR A 47 2.26 3.31 -4.15
CA THR A 47 1.05 3.44 -4.97
C THR A 47 0.96 4.79 -5.67
N LEU A 48 0.74 4.74 -6.98
CA LEU A 48 0.46 5.89 -7.85
C LEU A 48 -0.82 5.62 -8.65
N GLY A 49 -1.95 6.08 -8.12
CA GLY A 49 -3.27 5.86 -8.71
C GLY A 49 -3.65 4.39 -8.70
N ARG A 50 -3.60 3.73 -9.88
CA ARG A 50 -3.85 2.28 -10.02
C ARG A 50 -2.59 1.44 -10.14
N ARG A 51 -1.42 2.08 -10.11
CA ARG A 51 -0.12 1.42 -10.28
C ARG A 51 0.53 1.24 -8.92
N VAL A 52 0.99 0.03 -8.63
CA VAL A 52 1.78 -0.30 -7.46
C VAL A 52 3.18 -0.64 -7.96
N LEU A 53 4.16 0.16 -7.58
CA LEU A 53 5.57 -0.09 -7.85
C LEU A 53 6.15 -0.82 -6.66
N ILE A 54 6.70 -2.01 -6.85
CA ILE A 54 7.15 -2.88 -5.76
C ILE A 54 8.58 -3.35 -6.00
N ARG A 55 9.37 -3.49 -4.93
CA ARG A 55 10.72 -4.01 -5.05
C ARG A 55 10.76 -5.48 -5.43
N ALA A 56 11.76 -5.84 -6.24
CA ALA A 56 11.96 -7.19 -6.71
C ALA A 56 12.27 -8.17 -5.56
N ASP A 57 13.09 -7.76 -4.58
CA ASP A 57 13.44 -8.60 -3.43
C ASP A 57 12.24 -8.94 -2.53
N ILE A 58 11.22 -8.08 -2.49
CA ILE A 58 9.97 -8.37 -1.80
C ILE A 58 9.06 -9.27 -2.64
N LEU A 59 9.01 -9.06 -3.97
CA LEU A 59 8.26 -9.93 -4.88
C LEU A 59 8.74 -11.39 -4.81
N ASP A 60 10.05 -11.59 -4.71
CA ASP A 60 10.69 -12.91 -4.65
C ASP A 60 10.89 -13.43 -3.21
N GLY A 61 10.42 -12.67 -2.21
CA GLY A 61 10.68 -12.91 -0.80
C GLY A 61 9.59 -13.71 -0.08
N ASP A 62 9.42 -13.41 1.20
CA ASP A 62 8.41 -14.03 2.05
C ASP A 62 6.99 -13.69 1.55
N ARG A 63 6.18 -14.73 1.33
CA ARG A 63 4.83 -14.60 0.77
C ARG A 63 3.90 -13.81 1.68
N ASP A 64 4.01 -13.97 3.00
CA ASP A 64 3.16 -13.25 3.94
C ASP A 64 3.51 -11.76 4.00
N VAL A 65 4.81 -11.43 3.95
CA VAL A 65 5.30 -10.05 3.85
C VAL A 65 4.83 -9.40 2.55
N LEU A 66 4.95 -10.11 1.42
CA LEU A 66 4.49 -9.64 0.12
C LEU A 66 2.98 -9.33 0.15
N LEU A 67 2.17 -10.28 0.62
CA LEU A 67 0.73 -10.09 0.68
C LEU A 67 0.33 -8.95 1.62
N ASP A 68 1.09 -8.68 2.68
CA ASP A 68 0.78 -7.62 3.68
C ASP A 68 1.00 -6.27 3.01
N LEU A 69 2.12 -6.17 2.30
CA LEU A 69 2.43 -5.01 1.48
C LEU A 69 1.40 -4.82 0.37
N LEU A 70 1.01 -5.85 -0.36
CA LEU A 70 0.00 -5.73 -1.42
C LEU A 70 -1.36 -5.29 -0.86
N ALA A 71 -1.79 -5.84 0.28
CA ALA A 71 -3.02 -5.39 0.95
C ALA A 71 -2.95 -3.91 1.34
N HIS A 72 -1.80 -3.46 1.87
CA HIS A 72 -1.54 -2.06 2.19
C HIS A 72 -1.64 -1.16 0.95
N GLU A 73 -0.96 -1.50 -0.14
CA GLU A 73 -0.98 -0.74 -1.39
C GLU A 73 -2.38 -0.70 -2.03
N VAL A 74 -3.15 -1.79 -1.94
CA VAL A 74 -4.55 -1.83 -2.43
C VAL A 74 -5.44 -0.84 -1.66
N VAL A 75 -5.22 -0.63 -0.36
CA VAL A 75 -5.92 0.41 0.40
C VAL A 75 -5.59 1.79 -0.17
N HIS A 76 -4.32 2.06 -0.51
CA HIS A 76 -3.95 3.30 -1.17
C HIS A 76 -4.62 3.45 -2.54
N VAL A 77 -4.72 2.39 -3.35
CA VAL A 77 -5.47 2.44 -4.62
C VAL A 77 -6.93 2.83 -4.37
N ALA A 78 -7.58 2.26 -3.36
CA ALA A 78 -8.95 2.60 -3.00
C ALA A 78 -9.08 4.06 -2.52
N GLN A 79 -8.12 4.55 -1.71
CA GLN A 79 -8.06 5.94 -1.27
C GLN A 79 -7.87 6.91 -2.45
N TRP A 80 -6.98 6.58 -3.39
CA TRP A 80 -6.77 7.33 -4.64
C TRP A 80 -8.04 7.40 -5.49
N ARG A 81 -8.79 6.30 -5.59
CA ARG A 81 -10.08 6.28 -6.30
C ARG A 81 -11.14 7.11 -5.58
N ARG A 82 -11.19 7.06 -4.24
CA ARG A 82 -12.16 7.77 -3.39
C ARG A 82 -11.95 9.29 -3.41
N LEU A 83 -10.70 9.75 -3.34
CA LEU A 83 -10.35 11.18 -3.22
C LEU A 83 -9.92 11.82 -4.54
N GLY A 84 -9.64 11.01 -5.55
CA GLY A 84 -8.97 11.44 -6.78
C GLY A 84 -7.48 11.77 -6.55
N PRO A 85 -6.71 11.95 -7.64
CA PRO A 85 -5.27 12.18 -7.58
C PRO A 85 -4.83 13.36 -6.69
N LEU A 86 -5.43 14.52 -6.95
CA LEU A 86 -5.07 15.75 -6.24
C LEU A 86 -5.58 15.72 -4.80
N GLY A 87 -6.78 15.19 -4.57
CA GLY A 87 -7.37 15.09 -3.25
C GLY A 87 -6.56 14.20 -2.32
N PHE A 88 -6.11 13.03 -2.81
CA PHE A 88 -5.25 12.14 -2.04
C PHE A 88 -3.92 12.81 -1.70
N LEU A 89 -3.20 13.35 -2.70
CA LEU A 89 -1.88 13.94 -2.48
C LEU A 89 -1.94 15.15 -1.55
N VAL A 90 -2.89 16.07 -1.75
CA VAL A 90 -3.05 17.24 -0.88
C VAL A 90 -3.35 16.80 0.55
N ARG A 91 -4.27 15.84 0.74
CA ARG A 91 -4.59 15.35 2.08
C ARG A 91 -3.38 14.73 2.77
N TYR A 92 -2.65 13.88 2.05
CA TYR A 92 -1.47 13.21 2.55
C TYR A 92 -0.39 14.20 3.00
N LEU A 93 -0.06 15.19 2.14
CA LEU A 93 0.96 16.19 2.45
C LEU A 93 0.53 17.14 3.56
N VAL A 94 -0.75 17.52 3.63
CA VAL A 94 -1.27 18.37 4.71
C VAL A 94 -1.21 17.65 6.06
N ASP A 95 -1.62 16.38 6.12
CA ASP A 95 -1.58 15.60 7.36
C ASP A 95 -0.13 15.39 7.82
N TYR A 96 0.78 15.02 6.89
CA TYR A 96 2.21 14.93 7.19
C TYR A 96 2.79 16.25 7.69
N GLY A 97 2.51 17.36 7.00
CA GLY A 97 2.98 18.69 7.37
C GLY A 97 2.50 19.13 8.74
N ARG A 98 1.22 18.89 9.06
CA ARG A 98 0.65 19.17 10.40
C ARG A 98 1.34 18.37 11.50
N LEU A 99 1.60 17.08 11.27
CA LEU A 99 2.27 16.21 12.23
C LEU A 99 3.73 16.63 12.46
N ARG A 100 4.44 17.03 11.40
CA ARG A 100 5.81 17.57 11.47
C ARG A 100 5.86 18.91 12.20
N LEU A 101 4.93 19.82 11.91
CA LEU A 101 4.80 21.11 12.61
C LEU A 101 4.40 20.93 14.09
N GLY A 102 3.71 19.84 14.41
CA GLY A 102 3.42 19.41 15.78
C GLY A 102 4.61 18.78 16.52
N GLY A 103 5.80 18.73 15.90
CA GLY A 103 7.05 18.30 16.54
C GLY A 103 7.40 16.83 16.39
N LEU A 104 6.58 16.02 15.69
CA LEU A 104 6.91 14.61 15.47
C LEU A 104 8.06 14.47 14.48
N GLY A 105 8.98 13.53 14.72
CA GLY A 105 10.02 13.11 13.79
C GLY A 105 9.46 12.62 12.44
N HIS A 106 10.31 12.45 11.42
CA HIS A 106 9.88 11.97 10.10
C HIS A 106 9.11 10.65 10.20
N THR A 107 9.70 9.64 10.86
CA THR A 107 9.11 8.31 11.03
C THR A 107 7.77 8.37 11.77
N ASP A 108 7.71 9.06 12.91
CA ASP A 108 6.48 9.16 13.70
C ASP A 108 5.38 9.94 12.97
N ALA A 109 5.76 11.00 12.25
CA ALA A 109 4.81 11.77 11.45
C ALA A 109 4.26 10.91 10.31
N TYR A 110 5.11 10.18 9.58
CA TYR A 110 4.69 9.25 8.53
C TYR A 110 3.73 8.18 9.08
N LEU A 111 4.10 7.52 10.18
CA LEU A 111 3.33 6.41 10.73
C LEU A 111 1.94 6.81 11.23
N ARG A 112 1.76 8.10 11.58
CA ARG A 112 0.50 8.70 12.07
C ARG A 112 -0.31 9.41 10.99
N ILE A 113 0.13 9.39 9.72
CA ILE A 113 -0.72 9.89 8.62
C ILE A 113 -1.99 9.01 8.59
N PRO A 114 -3.20 9.60 8.61
CA PRO A 114 -4.43 8.80 8.64
C PRO A 114 -4.55 7.80 7.49
N ALA A 115 -4.03 8.13 6.31
CA ALA A 115 -3.98 7.23 5.16
C ALA A 115 -3.10 5.99 5.42
N GLU A 116 -1.94 6.18 6.08
CA GLU A 116 -1.00 5.12 6.46
C GLU A 116 -1.57 4.26 7.60
N GLU A 117 -2.26 4.87 8.57
CA GLU A 117 -2.93 4.16 9.65
C GLU A 117 -4.08 3.28 9.14
N GLU A 118 -4.93 3.79 8.24
CA GLU A 118 -5.99 3.02 7.59
C GLU A 118 -5.39 1.82 6.84
N ALA A 119 -4.36 2.06 6.03
CA ALA A 119 -3.70 1.02 5.24
C ALA A 119 -3.05 -0.06 6.12
N ARG A 120 -2.31 0.33 7.16
CA ARG A 120 -1.70 -0.60 8.12
C ARG A 120 -2.73 -1.41 8.89
N LYS A 121 -3.80 -0.77 9.36
CA LYS A 121 -4.87 -1.42 10.13
C LYS A 121 -5.64 -2.44 9.30
N LEU A 122 -5.87 -2.18 8.02
CA LEU A 122 -6.55 -3.13 7.14
C LEU A 122 -5.60 -4.25 6.70
N ALA A 123 -4.35 -3.95 6.35
CA ALA A 123 -3.36 -4.95 6.00
C ALA A 123 -3.14 -5.97 7.12
N SER A 124 -2.99 -5.51 8.38
CA SER A 124 -2.78 -6.41 9.53
C SER A 124 -3.94 -7.37 9.81
N ARG A 125 -5.15 -7.06 9.32
CA ARG A 125 -6.30 -7.97 9.43
C ARG A 125 -6.16 -9.18 8.52
N ARG A 126 -5.32 -9.16 7.47
CA ARG A 126 -5.08 -10.36 6.64
C ARG A 126 -4.48 -11.49 7.46
N VAL A 127 -3.58 -11.16 8.40
CA VAL A 127 -2.97 -12.14 9.31
C VAL A 127 -4.02 -12.92 10.11
N GLY A 128 -5.15 -12.27 10.44
CA GLY A 128 -6.28 -12.88 11.14
C GLY A 128 -7.31 -13.58 10.24
N LEU A 129 -7.14 -13.55 8.91
CA LEU A 129 -8.00 -14.22 7.93
C LEU A 129 -7.38 -15.51 7.37
N ARG A 130 -6.25 -15.95 7.93
CA ARG A 130 -5.58 -17.19 7.54
C ARG A 130 -6.44 -18.39 7.97
N PRO A 131 -6.73 -19.36 7.09
CA PRO A 131 -7.30 -20.63 7.53
C PRO A 131 -6.28 -21.36 8.43
N GLU A 132 -6.76 -21.93 9.52
CA GLU A 132 -5.97 -22.71 10.48
C GLU A 132 -5.54 -24.07 9.92
#